data_AF-A0A674EWZ4-F1
#
_entry.id   AF-A0A674EWZ4-F1
#
_cell.length_a   1.000
_cell.length_b   1.000
_cell.length_c   1.000
_cell.angle_alpha   90.00
_cell.angle_beta   90.00
_cell.angle_gamma   90.00
#
_symmetry.space_group_name_H-M   'P 1'
#
loop_
_entity.id
_entity.type
_entity.pdbx_description
1 polymer ?
#
loop_
_entity_poly.entity_id
_entity_poly.type
_entity_poly.pdbx_seq_one_letter_code
_entity_poly.pdbx_strand_id
1 'polypeptide(L)' 'MFGVYDNIGILGNWEAHPKDLIVWVKGFRGNELQRLMRKKRMVGDRMMTQDKHDMEKRICFLYGHFNRFGKHR' A
#
# COMPACT_ATOMS: atom_id res chain seq x y z
N MET A 1 20.40 10.76 11.34
CA MET A 1 19.58 11.99 11.51
C MET A 1 18.21 11.74 10.90
N PHE A 2 17.13 12.09 11.60
CA PHE A 2 15.74 11.91 11.15
C PHE A 2 15.19 13.23 10.60
N GLY A 3 14.41 13.20 9.50
CA GLY A 3 13.69 14.37 8.96
C GLY A 3 14.50 15.37 8.12
N VAL A 4 15.79 15.12 7.87
CA VAL A 4 16.70 16.07 7.20
C VAL A 4 16.31 16.38 5.75
N TYR A 5 15.68 15.43 5.04
CA TYR A 5 15.36 15.55 3.61
C TYR A 5 13.85 15.58 3.32
N ASP A 6 13.03 15.83 4.32
CA ASP A 6 11.57 15.78 4.17
C ASP A 6 11.04 16.90 3.26
N ASN A 7 11.78 18.02 3.17
CA ASN A 7 11.43 19.19 2.35
C ASN A 7 12.27 19.32 1.07
N ILE A 8 12.98 18.26 0.65
CA ILE A 8 13.90 18.30 -0.50
C ILE A 8 13.22 18.77 -1.80
N GLY A 9 11.93 18.51 -1.98
CA GLY A 9 11.19 18.98 -3.15
C GLY A 9 11.06 20.51 -3.18
N ILE A 10 10.65 21.12 -2.07
CA ILE A 10 10.43 22.58 -2.00
C ILE A 10 11.76 23.33 -2.08
N LEU A 11 12.80 22.81 -1.41
CA LEU A 11 14.10 23.48 -1.32
C LEU A 11 15.07 23.11 -2.46
N GLY A 12 14.78 22.06 -3.21
CA GLY A 12 15.62 21.51 -4.28
C GLY A 12 14.97 21.61 -5.66
N ASN A 13 14.25 22.69 -5.96
CA ASN A 13 13.64 22.95 -7.28
C ASN A 13 12.78 21.80 -7.83
N TRP A 14 12.16 21.00 -6.95
CA TRP A 14 11.32 19.85 -7.29
C TRP A 14 12.03 18.72 -8.07
N GLU A 15 13.36 18.62 -8.01
CA GLU A 15 14.12 17.53 -8.66
C GLU A 15 13.79 16.14 -8.08
N ALA A 16 13.38 16.07 -6.81
CA ALA A 16 12.99 14.83 -6.15
C ALA A 16 11.73 15.02 -5.28
N HIS A 17 10.80 14.06 -5.31
CA HIS A 17 9.65 14.07 -4.41
C HIS A 17 10.01 13.33 -3.10
N PRO A 18 9.67 13.85 -1.91
CA PRO A 18 9.89 13.14 -0.63
C PRO A 18 9.31 11.72 -0.56
N LYS A 19 8.34 11.36 -1.41
CA LYS A 19 7.76 10.01 -1.51
C LYS A 19 8.78 8.97 -1.98
N ASP A 20 9.79 9.40 -2.73
CA ASP A 20 10.81 8.51 -3.31
C ASP A 20 11.86 8.09 -2.27
N LEU A 21 12.02 8.91 -1.22
CA LEU A 21 12.90 8.68 -0.07
C LEU A 21 12.32 7.66 0.92
N ILE A 22 11.02 7.35 0.85
CA ILE A 22 10.38 6.39 1.76
C ILE A 22 10.77 4.96 1.35
N VAL A 23 11.21 4.13 2.31
CA VAL A 23 11.72 2.77 2.02
C VAL A 23 10.60 1.73 1.86
N TRP A 24 9.49 1.86 2.60
CA TRP A 24 8.35 0.95 2.54
C TRP A 24 7.10 1.64 1.97
N VAL A 25 6.21 0.89 1.30
CA VAL A 25 4.95 1.33 0.68
C VAL A 25 5.04 2.77 0.12
N LYS A 26 5.97 2.95 -0.83
CA LYS A 26 6.29 4.26 -1.43
C LYS A 26 5.02 4.99 -1.86
N GLY A 27 4.80 6.16 -1.24
CA GLY A 27 3.80 7.14 -1.66
C GLY A 27 2.34 6.64 -1.70
N PHE A 28 1.98 5.62 -0.92
CA PHE A 28 0.62 5.06 -0.94
C PHE A 28 -0.02 5.03 0.45
N ARG A 29 -1.21 5.62 0.55
CA ARG A 29 -2.10 5.52 1.70
C ARG A 29 -3.38 4.82 1.26
N GLY A 30 -3.75 3.75 1.95
CA GLY A 30 -4.97 3.01 1.66
C GLY A 30 -5.34 2.05 2.79
N ASN A 31 -6.60 1.65 2.84
CA ASN A 31 -7.07 0.66 3.80
C ASN A 31 -6.46 -0.73 3.50
N GLU A 32 -6.70 -1.71 4.37
CA GLU A 32 -6.12 -3.05 4.23
C GLU A 32 -6.44 -3.69 2.87
N LEU A 33 -7.69 -3.63 2.43
CA LEU A 33 -8.13 -4.17 1.14
C LEU A 33 -7.35 -3.54 -0.03
N GLN A 34 -7.23 -2.20 -0.03
CA GLN A 34 -6.48 -1.46 -1.05
C GLN A 34 -4.99 -1.82 -1.04
N ARG A 35 -4.37 -2.00 0.14
CA ARG A 35 -2.98 -2.43 0.27
C ARG A 35 -2.77 -3.84 -0.27
N LEU A 36 -3.66 -4.78 0.04
CA LEU A 36 -3.56 -6.16 -0.43
C LEU A 36 -3.80 -6.28 -1.94
N MET A 37 -4.78 -5.56 -2.50
CA MET A 37 -4.98 -5.51 -3.96
C MET A 37 -3.76 -4.95 -4.69
N ARG A 38 -3.15 -3.89 -4.15
CA ARG A 38 -1.91 -3.32 -4.69
C ARG A 38 -0.74 -4.31 -4.60
N LYS A 39 -0.57 -4.97 -3.45
CA LYS A 39 0.45 -6.01 -3.26
C LYS A 39 0.28 -7.15 -4.26
N LYS A 40 -0.94 -7.66 -4.43
CA LYS A 40 -1.27 -8.69 -5.42
C LYS A 40 -0.87 -8.27 -6.83
N ARG A 41 -1.15 -7.02 -7.25
CA ARG A 41 -0.78 -6.52 -8.57
C ARG A 41 0.73 -6.31 -8.77
N MET A 42 1.46 -5.89 -7.73
CA MET A 42 2.88 -5.52 -7.85
C MET A 42 3.86 -6.69 -7.66
N VAL A 43 3.53 -7.61 -6.76
CA VAL A 43 4.44 -8.69 -6.36
C VAL A 43 3.77 -10.06 -6.35
N GLY A 44 2.49 -10.18 -6.73
CA GLY A 44 1.74 -11.43 -6.67
C GLY A 44 2.35 -12.58 -7.47
N ASP A 45 3.07 -12.28 -8.55
CA ASP A 45 3.72 -13.31 -9.38
C ASP A 45 5.03 -13.85 -8.76
N ARG A 46 5.63 -13.10 -7.84
CA ARG A 46 6.88 -13.47 -7.15
C ARG A 46 6.66 -13.98 -5.73
N MET A 47 5.41 -14.06 -5.30
CA MET A 47 5.06 -14.55 -3.95
C MET A 47 5.06 -16.07 -3.91
N MET A 48 5.42 -16.62 -2.74
CA MET A 48 5.26 -18.03 -2.46
C MET A 48 3.78 -18.43 -2.56
N THR A 49 3.51 -19.66 -3.00
CA THR A 49 2.15 -20.17 -3.24
C THR A 49 1.24 -20.01 -2.02
N GLN A 50 1.75 -20.34 -0.83
CA GLN A 50 1.00 -20.22 0.42
C GLN A 50 0.65 -18.76 0.73
N ASP A 51 1.62 -17.86 0.68
CA ASP A 51 1.41 -16.43 0.94
C ASP A 51 0.42 -15.81 -0.05
N LYS A 52 0.49 -16.22 -1.32
CA LYS A 52 -0.45 -15.78 -2.36
C LYS A 52 -1.87 -16.26 -2.05
N HIS A 53 -2.02 -17.53 -1.70
CA HIS A 53 -3.31 -18.12 -1.35
C HIS A 53 -3.93 -17.46 -0.11
N ASP A 54 -3.15 -17.21 0.94
CA ASP A 54 -3.63 -16.54 2.15
C ASP A 54 -4.00 -15.08 1.90
N MET A 55 -3.21 -14.38 1.08
CA MET A 55 -3.53 -13.02 0.64
C MET A 55 -4.86 -12.97 -0.14
N GLU A 56 -5.10 -13.92 -1.04
CA GLU A 56 -6.35 -13.98 -1.81
C GLU A 56 -7.57 -14.26 -0.94
N LYS A 57 -7.47 -15.21 0.01
CA LYS A 57 -8.53 -15.44 1.02
C LYS A 57 -8.84 -14.17 1.79
N ARG A 58 -7.81 -13.42 2.21
CA ARG A 58 -7.98 -12.17 2.95
C ARG A 58 -8.66 -11.09 2.11
N ILE A 59 -8.31 -10.96 0.84
CA ILE A 59 -8.97 -10.02 -0.09
C ILE A 59 -10.46 -10.36 -0.22
N CYS A 60 -10.80 -11.63 -0.44
CA CYS A 60 -12.19 -12.06 -0.56
C CYS A 60 -13.00 -11.77 0.71
N PHE A 61 -12.43 -12.06 1.88
CA PHE A 61 -13.05 -11.76 3.17
C PHE A 61 -13.32 -10.25 3.33
N LEU A 62 -12.30 -9.42 3.12
CA LEU A 62 -12.43 -7.96 3.29
C LEU A 62 -13.40 -7.34 2.30
N TYR A 63 -13.40 -7.80 1.05
CA TYR A 63 -14.37 -7.35 0.05
C TYR A 63 -15.81 -7.70 0.47
N GLY A 64 -16.04 -8.91 0.96
CA GLY A 64 -17.34 -9.32 1.49
C GLY A 64 -17.75 -8.49 2.71
N HIS A 65 -16.82 -8.27 3.64
CA HIS A 65 -17.06 -7.51 4.86
C HIS A 65 -17.41 -6.05 4.56
N PHE A 66 -16.55 -5.32 3.85
CA PHE A 66 -16.76 -3.89 3.61
C PHE A 66 -17.98 -3.57 2.73
N ASN A 67 -18.36 -4.46 1.81
CA ASN A 67 -19.47 -4.17 0.88
C ASN A 67 -20.83 -4.73 1.33
N ARG A 68 -20.85 -5.68 2.28
CA ARG A 68 -22.09 -6.31 2.75
C ARG A 68 -22.42 -6.00 4.21
N PHE A 69 -21.43 -5.66 5.02
CA PHE A 69 -21.59 -5.42 6.45
C PHE A 69 -21.15 -3.99 6.78
N GLY A 70 -21.95 -3.30 7.59
CA GLY A 70 -21.66 -1.94 8.02
C GLY A 70 -22.83 -1.37 8.80
N LYS A 71 -22.53 -0.61 9.87
CA LYS A 71 -23.55 0.07 10.68
C LYS A 71 -24.16 1.25 9.92
N HIS A 72 -23.35 1.92 9.11
CA HIS A 72 -23.75 3.05 8.30
C HIS A 72 -23.77 2.59 6.84
N ARG A 73 -24.91 2.74 6.18
CA ARG A 73 -25.11 2.41 4.78
C ARG A 73 -25.98 3.46 4.13
#